data_AF-A0A2N2B1E1-F1
#
_entry.id   AF-A0A2N2B1E1-F1
#
_cell.length_a   1.000
_cell.length_b   1.000
_cell.length_c   1.000
_cell.angle_alpha   90.00
_cell.angle_beta   90.00
_cell.angle_gamma   90.00
#
_symmetry.space_group_name_H-M   'P 1'
#
loop_
_entity.id
_entity.type
_entity.pdbx_description
1 polymer ?
#
loop_
_entity_poly.entity_id
_entity_poly.type
_entity_poly.pdbx_seq_one_letter_code
_entity_poly.pdbx_strand_id
1 'polypeptide(L)'
;MREALYYTTTNNGVECKLCPHNCTIQENKVGRCKVRQNIKGKLYSLNYNQVSTIQVDPIEKKPIMNWMSGSEIFSVGSYGCNFHCGFCQNHSISLALPDTIHISPEEIVAQALSLGLPSIAYTYNEPTVFYEMMLETAKLANEKGLKNVIVTNGFINQAPLMEILPYIDAMNIDLKAYDDPSYHNLGGKTVEDVLETIKLASKYCHVEVTMLIVPTINDDPKKFEELLCKLKKEAPNIVIHLSRYFPRYQYDEPATEIMLMIEFKDIAEKYFKYVYLGNVR
;
A
#
# COMPACT_ATOMS: atom_id res chain seq x y z
N MET A 1 2.14 17.13 12.60
CA MET A 1 2.19 17.71 11.23
C MET A 1 3.63 18.00 10.81
N ARG A 2 3.94 17.90 9.51
CA ARG A 2 5.27 18.11 8.91
C ARG A 2 5.13 18.71 7.51
N GLU A 3 6.03 19.58 7.08
CA GLU A 3 6.03 20.06 5.68
C GLU A 3 6.27 18.89 4.73
N ALA A 4 5.47 18.77 3.68
CA ALA A 4 5.53 17.66 2.74
C ALA A 4 6.75 17.78 1.82
N LEU A 5 7.30 16.64 1.39
CA LEU A 5 8.53 16.65 0.56
C LEU A 5 8.26 16.85 -0.94
N TYR A 6 7.14 16.34 -1.46
CA TYR A 6 6.86 16.31 -2.91
C TYR A 6 5.69 17.21 -3.27
N TYR A 7 5.98 18.48 -3.50
CA TYR A 7 5.01 19.42 -4.04
C TYR A 7 5.67 20.56 -4.81
N THR A 8 4.90 21.24 -5.65
CA THR A 8 5.31 22.47 -6.31
C THR A 8 4.26 23.54 -6.06
N THR A 9 4.71 24.73 -5.65
CA THR A 9 3.81 25.89 -5.50
C THR A 9 3.53 26.49 -6.87
N THR A 10 2.26 26.76 -7.16
CA THR A 10 1.79 27.35 -8.42
C THR A 10 0.91 28.56 -8.13
N ASN A 11 0.57 29.34 -9.18
CA ASN A 11 -0.38 30.45 -9.06
C ASN A 11 -1.79 30.00 -8.64
N ASN A 12 -2.13 28.73 -8.87
CA ASN A 12 -3.45 28.16 -8.60
C ASN A 12 -3.45 27.27 -7.35
N GLY A 13 -2.52 27.47 -6.42
CA GLY A 13 -2.36 26.66 -5.22
C GLY A 13 -1.16 25.72 -5.28
N VAL A 14 -1.16 24.69 -4.43
CA VAL A 14 -0.03 23.77 -4.32
C VAL A 14 -0.34 22.46 -5.02
N GLU A 15 0.50 22.08 -5.98
CA GLU A 15 0.39 20.80 -6.67
C GLU A 15 1.17 19.73 -5.91
N CYS A 16 0.46 18.76 -5.33
CA CYS A 16 1.06 17.61 -4.65
C CYS A 16 1.60 16.62 -5.69
N LYS A 17 2.87 16.21 -5.57
CA LYS A 17 3.55 15.27 -6.50
C LYS A 17 3.81 13.90 -5.88
N LEU A 18 3.14 13.57 -4.77
CA LEU A 18 3.38 12.33 -4.04
C LEU A 18 2.83 11.09 -4.76
N CYS A 19 1.62 11.19 -5.29
CA CYS A 19 0.95 10.09 -6.00
C CYS A 19 0.40 10.58 -7.34
N PRO A 20 0.07 9.66 -8.27
CA PRO A 20 -0.36 10.02 -9.62
C PRO A 20 -1.62 10.89 -9.69
N HIS A 21 -2.37 11.08 -8.58
CA HIS A 21 -3.45 12.07 -8.52
C HIS A 21 -3.02 13.47 -8.91
N ASN A 22 -1.80 13.87 -8.55
CA ASN A 22 -1.26 15.21 -8.81
C ASN A 22 -2.24 16.32 -8.39
N CYS A 23 -2.79 16.21 -7.17
CA CYS A 23 -3.83 17.14 -6.70
C CYS A 23 -3.32 18.58 -6.65
N THR A 24 -4.05 19.50 -7.28
CA THR A 24 -3.89 20.95 -7.04
C THR A 24 -4.75 21.37 -5.83
N ILE A 25 -4.09 21.75 -4.74
CA ILE A 25 -4.71 22.00 -3.44
C ILE A 25 -4.70 23.51 -3.17
N GLN A 26 -5.90 24.10 -3.13
CA GLN A 26 -6.10 25.51 -2.78
C GLN A 26 -5.74 25.79 -1.33
N GLU A 27 -5.44 27.05 -1.02
CA GLU A 27 -5.13 27.52 0.34
C GLU A 27 -6.21 27.06 1.35
N ASN A 28 -5.77 26.55 2.50
CA ASN A 28 -6.60 25.96 3.56
C ASN A 28 -7.46 24.75 3.15
N LYS A 29 -7.27 24.17 1.96
CA LYS A 29 -7.93 22.93 1.54
C LYS A 29 -7.03 21.72 1.73
N VAL A 30 -7.65 20.54 1.71
CA VAL A 30 -6.98 19.25 1.77
C VAL A 30 -7.08 18.51 0.43
N GLY A 31 -6.06 17.71 0.11
CA GLY A 31 -6.05 16.82 -1.04
C GLY A 31 -7.03 15.65 -0.89
N ARG A 32 -7.09 14.81 -1.94
CA ARG A 32 -7.99 13.66 -2.02
C ARG A 32 -7.83 12.70 -0.83
N CYS A 33 -6.59 12.49 -0.38
CA CYS A 33 -6.29 11.60 0.75
C CYS A 33 -6.61 12.17 2.14
N LYS A 34 -7.16 13.40 2.21
CA LYS A 34 -7.55 14.10 3.45
C LYS A 34 -6.44 14.41 4.45
N VAL A 35 -5.19 14.02 4.17
CA VAL A 35 -4.04 14.22 5.06
C VAL A 35 -2.99 15.18 4.53
N ARG A 36 -3.21 15.77 3.34
CA ARG A 36 -2.31 16.75 2.73
C ARG A 36 -3.01 18.10 2.66
N GLN A 37 -2.56 19.09 3.43
CA GLN A 37 -3.19 20.41 3.51
C GLN A 37 -2.27 21.50 3.00
N ASN A 38 -2.78 22.41 2.18
CA ASN A 38 -2.06 23.63 1.82
C ASN A 38 -2.26 24.70 2.90
N ILE A 39 -1.17 25.14 3.52
CA ILE A 39 -1.14 26.18 4.54
C ILE A 39 -0.10 27.22 4.13
N LYS A 40 -0.57 28.41 3.78
CA LYS A 40 0.21 29.56 3.33
C LYS A 40 1.13 29.23 2.15
N GLY A 41 0.59 28.53 1.14
CA GLY A 41 1.33 28.15 -0.07
C GLY A 41 2.35 27.02 0.10
N LYS A 42 2.34 26.34 1.25
CA LYS A 42 3.16 25.14 1.53
C LYS A 42 2.27 23.94 1.83
N LEU A 43 2.66 22.77 1.34
CA LEU A 43 1.92 21.54 1.63
C LEU A 43 2.40 20.92 2.94
N TYR A 44 1.47 20.52 3.80
CA TYR A 44 1.75 19.81 5.05
C TYR A 44 1.09 18.45 5.09
N SER A 45 1.83 17.48 5.63
CA SER A 45 1.32 16.18 6.07
C SER A 45 0.70 16.32 7.46
N LEU A 46 -0.61 16.11 7.56
CA LEU A 46 -1.37 16.24 8.80
C LEU A 46 -1.17 15.04 9.72
N ASN A 47 -0.98 13.86 9.13
CA ASN A 47 -0.90 12.59 9.84
C ASN A 47 0.53 12.20 10.27
N TYR A 48 1.50 13.12 10.13
CA TYR A 48 2.86 12.95 10.67
C TYR A 48 2.84 12.87 12.19
N ASN A 49 3.47 11.82 12.74
CA ASN A 49 3.43 11.39 14.14
C ASN A 49 2.04 11.05 14.65
N GLN A 50 1.09 10.69 13.79
CA GLN A 50 -0.27 10.32 14.20
C GLN A 50 -0.50 8.87 13.81
N VAL A 51 -0.43 7.97 14.78
CA VAL A 51 -0.56 6.53 14.57
C VAL A 51 -1.92 6.07 15.09
N SER A 52 -2.69 5.43 14.22
CA SER A 52 -4.01 4.89 14.55
C SER A 52 -3.93 3.46 15.06
N THR A 53 -2.90 2.72 14.62
CA THR A 53 -2.78 1.28 14.89
C THR A 53 -1.31 0.89 15.05
N ILE A 54 -1.02 0.14 16.11
CA ILE A 54 0.23 -0.60 16.31
C ILE A 54 -0.14 -2.04 16.64
N GLN A 55 0.54 -3.01 16.01
CA GLN A 55 0.43 -4.42 16.39
C GLN A 55 1.78 -5.13 16.19
N VAL A 56 1.98 -6.21 16.93
CA VAL A 56 2.98 -7.23 16.61
C VAL A 56 2.22 -8.40 16.00
N ASP A 57 2.56 -8.73 14.77
CA ASP A 57 1.92 -9.79 14.00
C ASP A 57 3.00 -10.68 13.35
N PRO A 58 2.68 -11.94 13.01
CA PRO A 58 3.50 -12.70 12.06
C PRO A 58 3.59 -11.97 10.72
N ILE A 59 4.74 -12.05 10.06
CA ILE A 59 4.96 -11.38 8.78
C ILE A 59 3.98 -11.83 7.69
N GLU A 60 3.47 -13.05 7.77
CA GLU A 60 2.49 -13.61 6.86
C GLU A 60 1.13 -12.87 6.90
N LYS A 61 0.84 -12.12 7.99
CA LYS A 61 -0.33 -11.23 8.01
C LYS A 61 -0.14 -9.96 7.16
N LYS A 62 1.09 -9.66 6.71
CA LYS A 62 1.44 -8.55 5.79
C LYS A 62 1.50 -9.03 4.33
N PRO A 63 0.66 -10.02 4.00
CA PRO A 63 0.86 -11.03 2.96
C PRO A 63 2.30 -11.15 2.41
N ILE A 64 3.26 -11.44 3.27
CA ILE A 64 4.64 -11.77 2.86
C ILE A 64 4.95 -13.19 3.34
N MET A 65 5.02 -14.13 2.40
CA MET A 65 5.21 -15.56 2.67
C MET A 65 6.62 -16.05 2.36
N ASN A 66 7.34 -15.39 1.45
CA ASN A 66 8.63 -15.86 0.93
C ASN A 66 9.81 -14.99 1.37
N TRP A 67 9.63 -14.14 2.37
CA TRP A 67 10.69 -13.33 2.95
C TRP A 67 10.52 -13.26 4.46
N MET A 68 11.58 -13.59 5.21
CA MET A 68 11.58 -13.69 6.68
C MET A 68 10.41 -14.49 7.28
N SER A 69 9.94 -15.54 6.57
CA SER A 69 8.79 -16.34 7.01
C SER A 69 8.98 -16.91 8.41
N GLY A 70 7.92 -16.88 9.21
CA GLY A 70 7.88 -17.29 10.61
C GLY A 70 8.37 -16.23 11.60
N SER A 71 8.82 -15.06 11.12
CA SER A 71 9.19 -13.94 12.01
C SER A 71 7.97 -13.10 12.41
N GLU A 72 8.08 -12.45 13.56
CA GLU A 72 7.18 -11.39 13.97
C GLU A 72 7.65 -10.03 13.44
N ILE A 73 6.71 -9.11 13.22
CA ILE A 73 6.97 -7.78 12.66
C ILE A 73 6.23 -6.70 13.43
N PHE A 74 6.91 -5.59 13.73
CA PHE A 74 6.31 -4.42 14.37
C PHE A 74 5.54 -3.60 13.33
N SER A 75 4.21 -3.66 13.36
CA SER A 75 3.36 -3.03 12.35
C SER A 75 2.80 -1.70 12.83
N VAL A 76 2.90 -0.67 12.00
CA VAL A 76 2.42 0.68 12.27
C VAL A 76 1.53 1.18 11.14
N GLY A 77 0.40 1.79 11.49
CA GLY A 77 -0.51 2.44 10.57
C GLY A 77 -0.97 3.81 11.07
N SER A 78 -1.23 4.70 10.12
CA SER A 78 -1.75 6.05 10.36
C SER A 78 -3.20 6.12 9.85
N TYR A 79 -3.62 7.26 9.31
CA TYR A 79 -4.92 7.43 8.71
C TYR A 79 -4.84 8.12 7.35
N GLY A 80 -5.93 8.03 6.58
CA GLY A 80 -6.04 8.52 5.21
C GLY A 80 -5.62 7.49 4.17
N CYS A 81 -6.13 7.66 2.95
CA CYS A 81 -5.82 6.82 1.80
C CYS A 81 -6.01 7.61 0.51
N ASN A 82 -5.18 7.35 -0.50
CA ASN A 82 -5.31 7.97 -1.82
C ASN A 82 -6.34 7.26 -2.72
N PHE A 83 -6.87 6.10 -2.30
CA PHE A 83 -7.98 5.35 -2.91
C PHE A 83 -9.25 5.44 -2.05
N HIS A 84 -10.39 5.05 -2.62
CA HIS A 84 -11.73 5.07 -2.02
C HIS A 84 -12.46 3.74 -2.27
N CYS A 85 -11.80 2.61 -2.04
CA CYS A 85 -12.36 1.29 -2.34
C CYS A 85 -13.64 1.01 -1.53
N GLY A 86 -14.75 0.71 -2.23
CA GLY A 86 -16.04 0.38 -1.62
C GLY A 86 -16.04 -0.87 -0.74
N PHE A 87 -15.03 -1.72 -0.87
CA PHE A 87 -14.83 -2.96 -0.10
C PHE A 87 -13.71 -2.87 0.96
N CYS A 88 -13.21 -1.67 1.28
CA CYS A 88 -12.05 -1.53 2.17
C CYS A 88 -12.32 -2.08 3.58
N GLN A 89 -11.51 -3.07 4.00
CA GLN A 89 -11.57 -3.63 5.36
C GLN A 89 -11.15 -2.61 6.42
N ASN A 90 -10.28 -1.67 6.05
CA ASN A 90 -9.71 -0.63 6.91
C ASN A 90 -10.33 0.76 6.64
N HIS A 91 -11.59 0.82 6.19
CA HIS A 91 -12.25 2.09 5.84
C HIS A 91 -12.32 3.07 7.02
N SER A 92 -12.42 2.58 8.27
CA SER A 92 -12.48 3.41 9.48
C SER A 92 -11.22 4.24 9.74
N ILE A 93 -10.06 3.80 9.25
CA ILE A 93 -8.79 4.54 9.33
C ILE A 93 -8.39 5.14 7.97
N SER A 94 -8.88 4.58 6.86
CA SER A 94 -8.51 5.01 5.51
C SER A 94 -9.38 6.17 4.99
N LEU A 95 -10.67 6.18 5.36
CA LEU A 95 -11.69 7.10 4.81
C LEU A 95 -12.37 7.95 5.89
N ALA A 96 -12.09 7.70 7.17
CA ALA A 96 -12.56 8.50 8.29
C ALA A 96 -11.38 9.07 9.10
N LEU A 97 -11.69 9.87 10.12
CA LEU A 97 -10.70 10.39 11.07
C LEU A 97 -10.76 9.54 12.34
N PRO A 98 -9.80 8.62 12.56
CA PRO A 98 -9.77 7.80 13.76
C PRO A 98 -9.10 8.53 14.93
N ASP A 99 -9.23 7.98 16.12
CA ASP A 99 -8.35 8.32 17.23
C ASP A 99 -6.91 7.91 16.91
N THR A 100 -5.95 8.72 17.36
CA THR A 100 -4.53 8.45 17.14
C THR A 100 -3.73 8.74 18.40
N ILE A 101 -2.59 8.08 18.51
CA ILE A 101 -1.54 8.42 19.46
C ILE A 101 -0.45 9.22 18.77
N HIS A 102 0.18 10.12 19.52
CA HIS A 102 1.38 10.79 19.06
C HIS A 102 2.59 9.88 19.31
N ILE A 103 3.32 9.55 18.25
CA ILE A 103 4.55 8.76 18.32
C ILE A 103 5.51 9.20 17.22
N SER A 104 6.79 9.40 17.57
CA SER A 104 7.84 9.81 16.63
C SER A 104 8.48 8.62 15.91
N PRO A 105 9.17 8.85 14.77
CA PRO A 105 9.99 7.84 14.12
C PRO A 105 10.99 7.15 15.05
N GLU A 106 11.65 7.91 15.93
CA GLU A 106 12.60 7.37 16.92
C GLU A 106 11.91 6.46 17.94
N GLU A 107 10.73 6.84 18.41
CA GLU A 107 9.94 6.03 19.34
C GLU A 107 9.45 4.75 18.69
N ILE A 108 9.03 4.78 17.42
CA ILE A 108 8.66 3.59 16.64
C ILE A 108 9.84 2.60 16.57
N VAL A 109 11.03 3.10 16.18
CA VAL A 109 12.25 2.27 16.08
C VAL A 109 12.67 1.74 17.44
N ALA A 110 12.65 2.58 18.47
CA ALA A 110 13.01 2.18 19.83
C ALA A 110 12.08 1.08 20.37
N GLN A 111 10.77 1.18 20.11
CA GLN A 111 9.81 0.14 20.50
C GLN A 111 10.08 -1.19 19.80
N ALA A 112 10.27 -1.19 18.48
CA ALA A 112 10.61 -2.40 17.73
C ALA A 112 11.88 -3.08 18.27
N LEU A 113 12.94 -2.30 18.53
CA LEU A 113 14.18 -2.80 19.14
C LEU A 113 13.97 -3.34 20.55
N SER A 114 13.20 -2.64 21.39
CA SER A 114 12.95 -3.06 22.78
C SER A 114 12.18 -4.39 22.87
N LEU A 115 11.36 -4.68 21.86
CA LEU A 115 10.64 -5.94 21.72
C LEU A 115 11.49 -7.05 21.07
N GLY A 116 12.73 -6.75 20.65
CA GLY A 116 13.60 -7.71 19.97
C GLY A 116 13.10 -8.12 18.58
N LEU A 117 12.25 -7.29 17.95
CA LEU A 117 11.67 -7.59 16.64
C LEU A 117 12.68 -7.25 15.52
N PRO A 118 12.77 -8.07 14.46
CA PRO A 118 13.76 -7.88 13.42
C PRO A 118 13.34 -6.84 12.34
N SER A 119 12.06 -6.46 12.32
CA SER A 119 11.49 -5.69 11.21
C SER A 119 10.31 -4.80 11.63
N ILE A 120 10.05 -3.78 10.80
CA ILE A 120 8.93 -2.84 10.91
C ILE A 120 8.11 -2.89 9.63
N ALA A 121 6.79 -2.96 9.74
CA ALA A 121 5.85 -2.84 8.63
C ALA A 121 5.07 -1.51 8.69
N TYR A 122 5.02 -0.81 7.57
CA TYR A 122 4.11 0.33 7.35
C TYR A 122 2.86 -0.20 6.63
N THR A 123 1.69 -0.15 7.27
CA THR A 123 0.49 -0.89 6.82
C THR A 123 -0.83 -0.34 7.39
N TYR A 124 -1.91 -1.12 7.32
CA TYR A 124 -3.31 -0.88 7.73
C TYR A 124 -4.06 0.13 6.88
N ASN A 125 -3.62 1.38 6.78
CA ASN A 125 -4.13 2.32 5.79
C ASN A 125 -3.19 2.32 4.57
N GLU A 126 -3.00 3.45 3.90
CA GLU A 126 -2.05 3.57 2.78
C GLU A 126 -0.74 4.25 3.23
N PRO A 127 0.39 3.53 3.31
CA PRO A 127 1.67 4.08 3.78
C PRO A 127 2.18 5.28 3.02
N THR A 128 1.94 5.31 1.71
CA THR A 128 2.41 6.41 0.87
C THR A 128 1.77 7.73 1.24
N VAL A 129 0.64 7.78 1.98
CA VAL A 129 0.06 9.06 2.39
C VAL A 129 0.66 9.64 3.67
N PHE A 130 1.27 8.83 4.56
CA PHE A 130 2.08 9.28 5.71
C PHE A 130 3.59 9.25 5.41
N TYR A 131 3.93 9.47 4.14
CA TYR A 131 5.26 9.33 3.57
C TYR A 131 6.42 9.87 4.41
N GLU A 132 6.33 11.09 4.94
CA GLU A 132 7.44 11.70 5.68
C GLU A 132 7.77 10.93 6.96
N MET A 133 6.75 10.48 7.69
CA MET A 133 6.95 9.65 8.89
C MET A 133 7.52 8.28 8.51
N MET A 134 7.00 7.66 7.43
CA MET A 134 7.49 6.38 6.92
C MET A 134 8.96 6.46 6.50
N LEU A 135 9.35 7.49 5.73
CA LEU A 135 10.72 7.67 5.23
C LEU A 135 11.71 7.92 6.37
N GLU A 136 11.37 8.80 7.33
CA GLU A 136 12.21 9.08 8.49
C GLU A 136 12.37 7.83 9.37
N THR A 137 11.28 7.08 9.59
CA THR A 137 11.34 5.82 10.34
C THR A 137 12.18 4.78 9.61
N ALA A 138 12.03 4.64 8.29
CA ALA A 138 12.76 3.65 7.51
C ALA A 138 14.28 3.88 7.51
N LYS A 139 14.70 5.15 7.43
CA LYS A 139 16.11 5.56 7.56
C LYS A 139 16.67 5.17 8.93
N LEU A 140 15.97 5.55 10.01
CA LEU A 140 16.39 5.23 11.38
C LEU A 140 16.42 3.71 11.64
N ALA A 141 15.41 2.98 11.17
CA ALA A 141 15.34 1.53 11.28
C ALA A 141 16.54 0.87 10.58
N ASN A 142 16.86 1.30 9.36
CA ASN A 142 17.99 0.80 8.59
C ASN A 142 19.34 1.03 9.30
N GLU A 143 19.55 2.23 9.87
CA GLU A 143 20.75 2.55 10.66
C GLU A 143 20.92 1.65 11.89
N LYS A 144 19.82 1.14 12.45
CA LYS A 144 19.80 0.22 13.59
C LYS A 144 19.77 -1.26 13.21
N GLY A 145 19.85 -1.57 11.90
CA GLY A 145 19.83 -2.94 11.40
C GLY A 145 18.45 -3.60 11.37
N LEU A 146 17.38 -2.83 11.62
CA LEU A 146 16.01 -3.31 11.43
C LEU A 146 15.66 -3.33 9.94
N LYS A 147 14.81 -4.29 9.57
CA LYS A 147 14.30 -4.43 8.20
C LYS A 147 12.99 -3.67 8.02
N ASN A 148 12.78 -3.09 6.84
CA ASN A 148 11.57 -2.32 6.54
C ASN A 148 10.68 -3.03 5.52
N VAL A 149 9.38 -3.04 5.81
CA VAL A 149 8.34 -3.62 4.98
C VAL A 149 7.25 -2.58 4.69
N ILE A 150 6.81 -2.49 3.43
CA ILE A 150 5.64 -1.67 3.06
C ILE A 150 4.50 -2.57 2.57
N VAL A 151 3.29 -2.35 3.08
CA VAL A 151 2.05 -2.93 2.52
C VAL A 151 1.21 -1.79 1.94
N THR A 152 1.12 -1.69 0.62
CA THR A 152 0.61 -0.50 -0.09
C THR A 152 -0.26 -0.89 -1.28
N ASN A 153 -1.15 0.00 -1.71
CA ASN A 153 -1.82 -0.08 -3.02
C ASN A 153 -0.90 0.28 -4.21
N GLY A 154 0.35 0.67 -3.95
CA GLY A 154 1.36 0.95 -4.96
C GLY A 154 1.10 2.22 -5.78
N PHE A 155 0.15 3.08 -5.37
CA PHE A 155 -0.20 4.28 -6.10
C PHE A 155 0.67 5.48 -5.68
N ILE A 156 1.92 5.48 -6.13
CA ILE A 156 2.96 6.45 -5.78
C ILE A 156 3.70 6.91 -7.05
N ASN A 157 4.10 8.19 -7.09
CA ASN A 157 4.90 8.68 -8.21
C ASN A 157 6.34 8.13 -8.14
N GLN A 158 7.01 8.07 -9.29
CA GLN A 158 8.36 7.50 -9.37
C GLN A 158 9.38 8.22 -8.47
N ALA A 159 9.38 9.57 -8.41
CA ALA A 159 10.34 10.31 -7.61
C ALA A 159 10.30 9.95 -6.10
N PRO A 160 9.14 9.99 -5.41
CA PRO A 160 9.06 9.52 -4.03
C PRO A 160 9.33 8.03 -3.88
N LEU A 161 8.88 7.19 -4.82
CA LEU A 161 9.20 5.76 -4.75
C LEU A 161 10.72 5.51 -4.74
N MET A 162 11.44 6.13 -5.67
CA MET A 162 12.90 5.97 -5.81
C MET A 162 13.68 6.49 -4.59
N GLU A 163 13.17 7.48 -3.88
CA GLU A 163 13.83 7.98 -2.66
C GLU A 163 13.69 7.02 -1.48
N ILE A 164 12.56 6.31 -1.36
CA ILE A 164 12.34 5.39 -0.25
C ILE A 164 12.93 4.00 -0.49
N LEU A 165 12.94 3.51 -1.73
CA LEU A 165 13.35 2.14 -2.07
C LEU A 165 14.70 1.67 -1.48
N PRO A 166 15.76 2.51 -1.37
CA PRO A 166 17.02 2.10 -0.76
C PRO A 166 16.91 1.64 0.71
N TYR A 167 15.82 1.98 1.40
CA TYR A 167 15.61 1.63 2.81
C TYR A 167 14.62 0.48 2.99
N ILE A 168 14.01 -0.04 1.92
CA ILE A 168 12.94 -1.04 1.98
C ILE A 168 13.47 -2.41 1.59
N ASP A 169 13.24 -3.41 2.44
CA ASP A 169 13.71 -4.78 2.21
C ASP A 169 12.62 -5.66 1.55
N ALA A 170 11.35 -5.39 1.82
CA ALA A 170 10.24 -6.07 1.17
C ALA A 170 8.99 -5.18 0.99
N MET A 171 8.20 -5.46 -0.04
CA MET A 171 6.92 -4.83 -0.29
C MET A 171 5.84 -5.87 -0.57
N ASN A 172 4.68 -5.71 0.06
CA ASN A 172 3.44 -6.25 -0.46
C ASN A 172 2.66 -5.16 -1.20
N ILE A 173 2.36 -5.37 -2.47
CA ILE A 173 1.65 -4.40 -3.31
C ILE A 173 0.28 -4.96 -3.67
N ASP A 174 -0.77 -4.28 -3.22
CA ASP A 174 -2.14 -4.61 -3.51
C ASP A 174 -2.53 -4.12 -4.92
N LEU A 175 -2.56 -5.04 -5.88
CA LEU A 175 -3.03 -4.78 -7.24
C LEU A 175 -4.56 -4.97 -7.28
N LYS A 176 -5.30 -3.85 -7.27
CA LYS A 176 -6.75 -3.87 -6.97
C LYS A 176 -7.66 -4.19 -8.16
N ALA A 177 -7.18 -4.04 -9.38
CA ALA A 177 -7.94 -4.29 -10.60
C ALA A 177 -7.01 -4.49 -11.81
N TYR A 178 -7.59 -4.80 -12.98
CA TYR A 178 -6.83 -5.04 -14.23
C TYR A 178 -6.94 -3.93 -15.27
N ASP A 179 -7.88 -2.99 -15.11
CA ASP A 179 -8.15 -1.96 -16.10
C ASP A 179 -8.44 -0.60 -15.47
N ASP A 180 -8.23 0.45 -16.27
CA ASP A 180 -8.36 1.84 -15.83
C ASP A 180 -9.79 2.19 -15.37
N PRO A 181 -10.89 1.76 -16.04
CA PRO A 181 -12.24 2.00 -15.54
C PRO A 181 -12.44 1.51 -14.10
N SER A 182 -11.95 0.30 -13.79
CA SER A 182 -12.01 -0.25 -12.44
C SER A 182 -11.16 0.55 -11.46
N TYR A 183 -9.94 0.96 -11.85
CA TYR A 183 -9.11 1.84 -11.01
C TYR A 183 -9.78 3.19 -10.73
N HIS A 184 -10.40 3.82 -11.72
CA HIS A 184 -11.13 5.08 -11.53
C HIS A 184 -12.26 4.93 -10.50
N ASN A 185 -13.01 3.82 -10.55
CA ASN A 185 -14.07 3.51 -9.58
C ASN A 185 -13.52 3.34 -8.15
N LEU A 186 -12.31 2.80 -8.02
CA LEU A 186 -11.61 2.67 -6.73
C LEU A 186 -10.92 3.97 -6.30
N GLY A 187 -11.02 5.03 -7.12
CA GLY A 187 -10.41 6.32 -6.86
C GLY A 187 -8.93 6.41 -7.19
N GLY A 188 -8.39 5.50 -8.01
CA GLY A 188 -7.11 5.61 -8.70
C GLY A 188 -7.22 6.30 -10.07
N LYS A 189 -6.22 6.08 -10.93
CA LYS A 189 -6.21 6.55 -12.31
C LYS A 189 -6.03 5.39 -13.29
N THR A 190 -4.83 4.84 -13.38
CA THR A 190 -4.54 3.76 -14.33
C THR A 190 -3.96 2.53 -13.62
N VAL A 191 -4.12 1.36 -14.23
CA VAL A 191 -3.44 0.14 -13.77
C VAL A 191 -1.92 0.26 -13.93
N GLU A 192 -1.47 0.99 -14.96
CA GLU A 192 -0.06 1.20 -15.27
C GLU A 192 0.69 1.91 -14.15
N ASP A 193 0.04 2.85 -13.45
CA ASP A 193 0.62 3.54 -12.28
C ASP A 193 1.11 2.55 -11.20
N VAL A 194 0.37 1.45 -11.00
CA VAL A 194 0.70 0.41 -10.01
C VAL A 194 1.68 -0.60 -10.60
N LEU A 195 1.52 -0.97 -11.87
CA LEU A 195 2.45 -1.89 -12.55
C LEU A 195 3.88 -1.32 -12.61
N GLU A 196 4.05 -0.04 -12.92
CA GLU A 196 5.37 0.60 -12.90
C GLU A 196 5.98 0.60 -11.49
N THR A 197 5.16 0.76 -10.45
CA THR A 197 5.62 0.63 -9.06
C THR A 197 6.10 -0.78 -8.75
N ILE A 198 5.35 -1.81 -9.14
CA ILE A 198 5.75 -3.23 -8.97
C ILE A 198 7.06 -3.51 -9.71
N LYS A 199 7.14 -3.10 -10.97
CA LYS A 199 8.31 -3.26 -11.84
C LYS A 199 9.56 -2.59 -11.26
N LEU A 200 9.44 -1.35 -10.77
CA LEU A 200 10.56 -0.65 -10.14
C LEU A 200 10.94 -1.32 -8.82
N ALA A 201 9.99 -1.53 -7.91
CA ALA A 201 10.24 -2.11 -6.59
C ALA A 201 10.92 -3.50 -6.69
N SER A 202 10.53 -4.32 -7.65
CA SER A 202 11.10 -5.67 -7.87
C SER A 202 12.59 -5.69 -8.22
N LYS A 203 13.16 -4.53 -8.58
CA LYS A 203 14.61 -4.37 -8.84
C LYS A 203 15.42 -4.01 -7.59
N TYR A 204 14.74 -3.59 -6.52
CA TYR A 204 15.38 -3.06 -5.30
C TYR A 204 15.12 -3.94 -4.06
N CYS A 205 13.95 -4.56 -3.98
CA CYS A 205 13.51 -5.28 -2.79
C CYS A 205 12.71 -6.53 -3.15
N HIS A 206 12.42 -7.36 -2.15
CA HIS A 206 11.52 -8.50 -2.32
C HIS A 206 10.08 -8.01 -2.53
N VAL A 207 9.39 -8.49 -3.56
CA VAL A 207 8.03 -8.04 -3.89
C VAL A 207 7.07 -9.22 -3.93
N GLU A 208 5.99 -9.09 -3.18
CA GLU A 208 4.81 -9.94 -3.26
C GLU A 208 3.61 -9.07 -3.67
N VAL A 209 2.76 -9.58 -4.56
CA VAL A 209 1.61 -8.85 -5.07
C VAL A 209 0.34 -9.54 -4.59
N THR A 210 -0.53 -8.78 -3.95
CA THR A 210 -1.83 -9.26 -3.48
C THR A 210 -2.94 -8.78 -4.40
N MET A 211 -3.81 -9.69 -4.79
CA MET A 211 -5.05 -9.40 -5.50
C MET A 211 -6.20 -9.94 -4.65
N LEU A 212 -7.00 -9.05 -4.08
CA LEU A 212 -8.31 -9.40 -3.53
C LEU A 212 -9.25 -9.61 -4.72
N ILE A 213 -9.78 -10.81 -4.89
CA ILE A 213 -10.69 -11.11 -6.01
C ILE A 213 -12.09 -10.70 -5.58
N VAL A 214 -12.56 -9.56 -6.07
CA VAL A 214 -13.83 -8.90 -5.76
C VAL A 214 -14.80 -9.10 -6.92
N PRO A 215 -16.02 -9.63 -6.67
CA PRO A 215 -17.00 -9.86 -7.72
C PRO A 215 -17.33 -8.58 -8.49
N THR A 216 -17.48 -8.71 -9.80
CA THR A 216 -17.76 -7.66 -10.80
C THR A 216 -16.71 -6.54 -10.96
N ILE A 217 -15.68 -6.51 -10.10
CA ILE A 217 -14.55 -5.57 -10.23
C ILE A 217 -13.36 -6.28 -10.86
N ASN A 218 -12.99 -7.43 -10.31
CA ASN A 218 -11.82 -8.16 -10.74
C ASN A 218 -11.96 -9.69 -10.61
N ASP A 219 -13.07 -10.23 -11.10
CA ASP A 219 -13.40 -11.66 -11.20
C ASP A 219 -13.49 -12.28 -12.64
N ASP A 220 -13.09 -11.57 -13.71
CA ASP A 220 -12.94 -12.10 -15.08
C ASP A 220 -11.61 -12.88 -15.27
N PRO A 221 -11.65 -14.21 -15.54
CA PRO A 221 -10.44 -15.04 -15.71
C PRO A 221 -9.55 -14.63 -16.89
N LYS A 222 -10.13 -14.14 -17.99
CA LYS A 222 -9.38 -13.77 -19.20
C LYS A 222 -8.59 -12.49 -18.96
N LYS A 223 -9.24 -11.47 -18.40
CA LYS A 223 -8.57 -10.22 -18.03
C LYS A 223 -7.49 -10.44 -16.98
N PHE A 224 -7.74 -11.36 -16.04
CA PHE A 224 -6.76 -11.78 -15.06
C PHE A 224 -5.53 -12.43 -15.72
N GLU A 225 -5.69 -13.36 -16.65
CA GLU A 225 -4.58 -13.98 -17.39
C GLU A 225 -3.78 -12.96 -18.22
N GLU A 226 -4.46 -11.99 -18.85
CA GLU A 226 -3.80 -10.88 -19.55
C GLU A 226 -2.93 -10.01 -18.63
N LEU A 227 -3.43 -9.70 -17.42
CA LEU A 227 -2.68 -8.97 -16.40
C LEU A 227 -1.45 -9.75 -15.93
N LEU A 228 -1.59 -11.05 -15.67
CA LEU A 228 -0.48 -11.92 -15.29
C LEU A 228 0.59 -11.99 -16.39
N CYS A 229 0.19 -12.02 -17.67
CA CYS A 229 1.11 -11.98 -18.79
C CYS A 229 1.94 -10.69 -18.82
N LYS A 230 1.33 -9.53 -18.50
CA LYS A 230 2.05 -8.26 -18.35
C LYS A 230 3.01 -8.29 -17.16
N LEU A 231 2.51 -8.65 -15.97
CA LEU A 231 3.32 -8.76 -14.76
C LEU A 231 4.52 -9.70 -14.95
N LYS A 232 4.33 -10.83 -15.65
CA LYS A 232 5.40 -11.80 -15.87
C LYS A 232 6.55 -11.21 -16.70
N LYS A 233 6.25 -10.32 -17.64
CA LYS A 233 7.27 -9.65 -18.47
C LYS A 233 8.06 -8.62 -17.67
N GLU A 234 7.39 -7.94 -16.74
CA GLU A 234 7.96 -6.77 -16.03
C GLU A 234 8.63 -7.13 -14.71
N ALA A 235 8.05 -8.09 -13.98
CA ALA A 235 8.48 -8.49 -12.65
C ALA A 235 8.38 -10.03 -12.49
N PRO A 236 9.24 -10.81 -13.16
CA PRO A 236 9.08 -12.26 -13.32
C PRO A 236 9.24 -13.11 -12.05
N ASN A 237 9.82 -12.52 -10.99
CA ASN A 237 10.24 -13.20 -9.76
C ASN A 237 9.34 -12.86 -8.55
N ILE A 238 8.25 -12.12 -8.76
CA ILE A 238 7.31 -11.78 -7.68
C ILE A 238 6.52 -13.01 -7.23
N VAL A 239 5.98 -12.92 -6.02
CA VAL A 239 5.02 -13.87 -5.46
C VAL A 239 3.61 -13.33 -5.66
N ILE A 240 2.64 -14.19 -5.97
CA ILE A 240 1.24 -13.81 -6.12
C ILE A 240 0.42 -14.31 -4.92
N HIS A 241 -0.39 -13.43 -4.34
CA HIS A 241 -1.43 -13.77 -3.39
C HIS A 241 -2.79 -13.47 -3.98
N LEU A 242 -3.68 -14.44 -3.89
CA LEU A 242 -5.07 -14.32 -4.28
C LEU A 242 -5.91 -14.43 -3.02
N SER A 243 -6.51 -13.33 -2.59
CA SER A 243 -7.33 -13.28 -1.38
C SER A 243 -8.80 -13.31 -1.75
N ARG A 244 -9.57 -14.14 -1.04
CA ARG A 244 -11.03 -14.22 -1.21
C ARG A 244 -11.71 -13.01 -0.58
N TYR A 245 -12.59 -12.37 -1.34
CA TYR A 245 -13.44 -11.28 -0.87
C TYR A 245 -14.63 -11.76 -0.04
N PHE A 246 -15.07 -10.89 0.88
CA PHE A 246 -16.29 -11.00 1.67
C PHE A 246 -16.96 -9.62 1.77
N PRO A 247 -18.31 -9.54 1.84
CA PRO A 247 -19.06 -8.30 2.06
C PRO A 247 -18.43 -7.34 3.07
N ARG A 248 -18.23 -6.09 2.67
CA ARG A 248 -17.56 -5.09 3.51
C ARG A 248 -17.86 -3.67 3.08
N TYR A 249 -17.95 -2.77 4.06
CA TYR A 249 -18.12 -1.33 3.90
C TYR A 249 -19.36 -0.95 3.07
N GLN A 250 -19.20 -0.69 1.78
CA GLN A 250 -20.28 -0.26 0.87
C GLN A 250 -20.44 -1.25 -0.30
N TYR A 251 -19.80 -2.41 -0.22
CA TYR A 251 -19.86 -3.45 -1.24
C TYR A 251 -20.51 -4.68 -0.62
N ASP A 252 -21.69 -5.04 -1.15
CA ASP A 252 -22.58 -6.07 -0.62
C ASP A 252 -22.67 -7.32 -1.51
N GLU A 253 -21.88 -7.39 -2.58
CA GLU A 253 -21.77 -8.60 -3.40
C GLU A 253 -21.40 -9.82 -2.53
N PRO A 254 -21.88 -11.02 -2.85
CA PRO A 254 -21.56 -12.21 -2.07
C PRO A 254 -20.05 -12.48 -2.04
N ALA A 255 -19.60 -13.24 -1.05
CA ALA A 255 -18.20 -13.66 -0.98
C ALA A 255 -17.81 -14.40 -2.27
N THR A 256 -16.61 -14.13 -2.78
CA THR A 256 -16.13 -14.73 -4.04
C THR A 256 -16.17 -16.25 -3.95
N GLU A 257 -16.64 -16.90 -5.01
CA GLU A 257 -16.78 -18.35 -5.04
C GLU A 257 -15.42 -19.04 -4.89
N ILE A 258 -15.36 -20.09 -4.05
CA ILE A 258 -14.11 -20.84 -3.82
C ILE A 258 -13.60 -21.47 -5.12
N MET A 259 -14.52 -21.93 -5.98
CA MET A 259 -14.17 -22.49 -7.29
C MET A 259 -13.46 -21.48 -8.18
N LEU A 260 -13.87 -20.20 -8.14
CA LEU A 260 -13.20 -19.14 -8.88
C LEU A 260 -11.79 -18.88 -8.33
N MET A 261 -11.63 -18.92 -7.00
CA MET A 261 -10.31 -18.79 -6.37
C MET A 261 -9.34 -19.89 -6.82
N ILE A 262 -9.83 -21.14 -6.93
CA ILE A 262 -9.05 -22.27 -7.43
C ILE A 262 -8.68 -22.06 -8.91
N GLU A 263 -9.65 -21.66 -9.75
CA GLU A 263 -9.39 -21.35 -11.16
C GLU A 263 -8.33 -20.25 -11.33
N PHE A 264 -8.41 -19.17 -10.55
CA PHE A 264 -7.42 -18.08 -10.59
C PHE A 264 -6.04 -18.55 -10.14
N LYS A 265 -5.96 -19.45 -9.13
CA LYS A 265 -4.69 -20.06 -8.74
C LYS A 265 -4.10 -20.87 -9.90
N ASP A 266 -4.89 -21.73 -10.53
CA ASP A 266 -4.45 -22.57 -11.64
C ASP A 266 -3.95 -21.72 -12.83
N ILE A 267 -4.61 -20.59 -13.11
CA ILE A 267 -4.15 -19.63 -14.12
C ILE A 267 -2.82 -19.00 -13.71
N ALA A 268 -2.72 -18.49 -12.48
CA ALA A 268 -1.51 -17.81 -11.98
C ALA A 268 -0.27 -18.71 -11.92
N GLU A 269 -0.45 -20.00 -11.60
CA GLU A 269 0.66 -20.98 -11.51
C GLU A 269 1.29 -21.29 -12.87
N LYS A 270 0.62 -20.97 -13.99
CA LYS A 270 1.24 -21.02 -15.33
C LYS A 270 2.34 -19.96 -15.51
N TYR A 271 2.29 -18.86 -14.75
CA TYR A 271 3.15 -17.69 -14.92
C TYR A 271 4.14 -17.51 -13.77
N PHE A 272 3.72 -17.79 -12.53
CA PHE A 272 4.48 -17.52 -11.32
C PHE A 272 4.71 -18.79 -10.50
N LYS A 273 5.93 -18.92 -9.94
CA LYS A 273 6.34 -20.10 -9.19
C LYS A 273 5.59 -20.24 -7.85
N TYR A 274 5.27 -19.11 -7.22
CA TYR A 274 4.65 -19.07 -5.91
C TYR A 274 3.33 -18.32 -5.99
N VAL A 275 2.23 -19.05 -5.75
CA VAL A 275 0.87 -18.54 -5.76
C VAL A 275 0.14 -19.04 -4.51
N TYR A 276 -0.30 -18.11 -3.67
CA TYR A 276 -0.97 -18.42 -2.40
C TYR A 276 -2.44 -18.01 -2.43
N LEU A 277 -3.30 -18.83 -1.83
CA LEU A 277 -4.71 -18.49 -1.60
C LEU A 277 -4.92 -18.03 -0.15
N GLY A 278 -5.54 -16.88 0.01
CA GLY A 278 -5.96 -16.31 1.29
C GLY A 278 -7.47 -16.41 1.49
N ASN A 279 -7.90 -16.58 2.75
CA ASN A 279 -9.31 -16.59 3.16
C ASN A 279 -10.20 -17.64 2.47
N VAL A 280 -9.64 -18.81 2.12
CA VAL A 280 -10.38 -19.93 1.49
C VAL A 280 -10.74 -21.05 2.46
N ARG A 281 -10.62 -20.83 3.77
CA ARG A 281 -10.98 -21.76 4.84
C ARG A 281 -12.27 -21.36 5.53
#